data_AF-A0ABD1JFQ9-F1
#
_entry.id   AF-A0ABD1JFQ9-F1
#
_cell.length_a   1.000
_cell.length_b   1.000
_cell.length_c   1.000
_cell.angle_alpha   90.00
_cell.angle_beta   90.00
_cell.angle_gamma   90.00
#
_symmetry.space_group_name_H-M   'P 1'
#
loop_
_entity.id
_entity.type
_entity.pdbx_description
1 polymer ?
#
loop_
_entity_poly.entity_id
_entity_poly.type
_entity_poly.pdbx_seq_one_letter_code
_entity_poly.pdbx_strand_id
1 'polypeptide(L)'
;MGLHSDVDNGEGNVKYILSGEGASSIFTIDENTGDIHATKRLDREVQAYYTLRAQAVDSETHRPVEPESEFVVKVQDINDNEPKFPNGPYTAGVSEMSPLGGTELRSK
;
A
#
# COMPACT_ATOMS: atom_id res chain seq x y z
N MET A 1 0.99 -2.26 12.35
CA MET A 1 0.11 -3.32 11.82
C MET A 1 0.84 -4.61 12.11
N GLY A 2 0.20 -5.62 12.69
CA GLY A 2 0.89 -6.85 13.07
C GLY A 2 0.11 -8.10 12.69
N LEU A 3 0.81 -9.22 12.56
CA LEU A 3 0.24 -10.55 12.44
C LEU A 3 0.11 -11.18 13.82
N HIS A 4 -0.94 -11.97 14.02
CA HIS A 4 -1.14 -12.71 15.25
C HIS A 4 -1.83 -14.03 14.93
N SER A 5 -1.40 -15.11 15.60
CA SER A 5 -2.07 -16.41 15.58
C SER A 5 -2.60 -16.72 16.97
N ASP A 6 -3.79 -17.30 17.06
CA ASP A 6 -4.42 -17.70 18.32
C ASP A 6 -3.62 -18.80 19.06
N VAL A 7 -2.68 -19.47 18.38
CA VAL A 7 -1.78 -20.46 19.00
C VAL A 7 -0.59 -19.83 19.73
N ASP A 8 -0.33 -18.54 19.50
CA ASP A 8 0.75 -17.79 20.12
C ASP A 8 0.32 -17.27 21.50
N ASN A 9 0.80 -17.94 22.55
CA ASN A 9 0.51 -17.59 23.93
C ASN A 9 1.46 -16.51 24.50
N GLY A 10 2.28 -15.86 23.64
CA GLY A 10 3.25 -14.84 24.05
C GLY A 10 4.52 -15.38 24.70
N GLU A 11 4.77 -16.68 24.60
CA GLU A 11 5.96 -17.34 25.14
C GLU A 11 7.14 -17.37 24.15
N GLY A 12 6.96 -16.85 22.92
CA GLY A 12 7.98 -16.85 21.88
C GLY A 12 8.16 -18.21 21.17
N ASN A 13 7.16 -19.09 21.28
CA ASN A 13 7.14 -20.40 20.62
C ASN A 13 6.69 -20.32 19.15
N VAL A 14 6.19 -19.16 18.72
CA VAL A 14 5.73 -18.92 17.35
C VAL A 14 6.61 -17.85 16.72
N LYS A 15 7.01 -18.08 15.46
CA LYS A 15 7.72 -17.13 14.62
C LYS A 15 6.89 -16.76 13.41
N TYR A 16 6.79 -15.46 13.14
CA TYR A 16 6.08 -14.92 12.00
C TYR A 16 7.03 -14.65 10.83
N ILE A 17 6.67 -15.14 9.65
CA ILE A 17 7.44 -15.00 8.41
C ILE A 17 6.58 -14.25 7.40
N LEU A 18 7.19 -13.29 6.72
CA LEU A 18 6.56 -12.48 5.68
C LEU A 18 7.19 -12.75 4.31
N SER A 19 6.36 -13.02 3.31
CA SER A 19 6.78 -13.22 1.92
C SER A 19 5.85 -12.46 0.94
N GLY A 20 6.19 -12.44 -0.35
CA GLY A 20 5.42 -11.74 -1.38
C GLY A 20 6.01 -10.38 -1.79
N GLU A 21 5.15 -9.47 -2.26
CA GLU A 21 5.58 -8.22 -2.88
C GLU A 21 6.21 -7.25 -1.89
N GLY A 22 7.49 -6.92 -2.09
CA GLY A 22 8.20 -5.98 -1.22
C GLY A 22 8.56 -6.54 0.15
N ALA A 23 8.31 -7.83 0.42
CA ALA A 23 8.79 -8.48 1.64
C ALA A 23 10.32 -8.38 1.74
N SER A 24 10.84 -8.16 2.95
CA SER A 24 12.26 -7.94 3.25
C SER A 24 12.93 -6.71 2.60
N SER A 25 12.22 -5.94 1.77
CA SER A 25 12.79 -4.81 1.02
C SER A 25 12.04 -3.49 1.19
N ILE A 26 10.72 -3.56 1.33
CA ILE A 26 9.79 -2.47 1.59
C ILE A 26 9.08 -2.72 2.93
N PHE A 27 8.65 -3.95 3.16
CA PHE A 27 8.01 -4.40 4.40
C PHE A 27 8.91 -5.37 5.15
N THR A 28 9.11 -5.13 6.43
CA THR A 28 9.80 -6.03 7.34
C THR A 28 8.86 -6.43 8.45
N ILE A 29 9.01 -7.66 8.95
CA ILE A 29 8.26 -8.17 10.09
C ILE A 29 9.22 -8.46 11.25
N ASP A 30 8.82 -8.13 12.46
CA ASP A 30 9.46 -8.67 13.66
C ASP A 30 8.96 -10.10 13.88
N GLU A 31 9.88 -11.07 13.83
CA GLU A 31 9.53 -12.49 13.84
C GLU A 31 8.86 -12.95 15.15
N ASN A 32 9.05 -12.24 16.28
CA ASN A 32 8.54 -12.65 17.58
C ASN A 32 7.20 -12.01 17.91
N THR A 33 6.99 -10.77 17.47
CA THR A 33 5.77 -9.99 17.77
C THR A 33 4.78 -9.97 16.61
N GLY A 34 5.25 -10.29 15.40
CA GLY A 34 4.46 -10.19 14.18
C GLY A 34 4.29 -8.76 13.67
N ASP A 35 4.94 -7.75 14.28
CA ASP A 35 4.81 -6.35 13.87
C ASP A 35 5.44 -6.08 12.51
N ILE A 36 4.64 -5.53 11.59
CA ILE A 36 5.05 -5.17 10.23
C ILE A 36 5.34 -3.67 10.15
N HIS A 37 6.51 -3.34 9.62
CA HIS A 37 6.99 -1.98 9.39
C HIS A 37 7.32 -1.76 7.91
N ALA A 38 6.99 -0.57 7.42
CA ALA A 38 7.51 -0.10 6.14
C ALA A 38 8.89 0.54 6.35
N THR A 39 9.91 0.06 5.63
CA THR A 39 11.28 0.57 5.73
C THR A 39 11.55 1.75 4.78
N LYS A 40 10.63 2.00 3.85
CA LYS A 40 10.72 3.04 2.83
C LYS A 40 9.42 3.82 2.74
N ARG A 41 9.51 5.04 2.20
CA ARG A 41 8.32 5.81 1.83
C ARG A 41 7.56 5.08 0.73
N LEU A 42 6.25 5.01 0.89
CA LEU A 42 5.33 4.42 -0.08
C LEU A 42 4.69 5.56 -0.86
N ASP A 43 4.70 5.43 -2.18
CA ASP A 43 4.06 6.36 -3.10
C ASP A 43 2.91 5.62 -3.78
N ARG A 44 1.69 6.10 -3.54
CA ARG A 44 0.47 5.45 -4.03
C ARG A 44 0.35 5.55 -5.56
N GLU A 45 0.92 6.58 -6.17
CA GLU A 45 0.87 6.81 -7.62
C GLU A 45 1.81 5.84 -8.34
N VAL A 46 2.86 5.37 -7.64
CA VAL A 46 3.73 4.29 -8.10
C VAL A 46 3.07 2.93 -7.89
N GLN A 47 2.61 2.64 -6.67
CA GLN A 47 1.96 1.37 -6.35
C GLN A 47 1.00 1.51 -5.16
N ALA A 48 -0.30 1.30 -5.43
CA ALA A 48 -1.35 1.49 -4.43
C ALA A 48 -1.60 0.26 -3.52
N TYR A 49 -1.20 -0.93 -3.97
CA TYR A 49 -1.46 -2.20 -3.29
C TYR A 49 -0.25 -3.12 -3.36
N TYR A 50 0.01 -3.84 -2.28
CA TYR A 50 1.01 -4.89 -2.20
C TYR A 50 0.37 -6.18 -1.71
N THR A 51 0.52 -7.26 -2.47
CA THR A 51 0.04 -8.59 -2.07
C THR A 51 1.17 -9.33 -1.34
N LEU A 52 0.94 -9.60 -0.06
CA LEU A 52 1.88 -10.25 0.84
C LEU A 52 1.29 -11.55 1.38
N ARG A 53 2.16 -12.42 1.88
CA ARG A 53 1.77 -13.67 2.53
C ARG A 53 2.43 -13.80 3.89
N ALA A 54 1.65 -14.30 4.82
CA ALA A 54 2.00 -14.52 6.20
C ALA A 54 2.09 -16.03 6.48
N GLN A 55 3.11 -16.43 7.23
CA GLN A 55 3.20 -17.78 7.78
C GLN A 55 3.61 -17.71 9.26
N ALA A 56 2.98 -18.53 10.09
CA ALA A 56 3.39 -18.75 11.47
C ALA A 56 4.01 -20.14 11.59
N VAL A 57 5.20 -20.23 12.17
CA VAL A 57 5.93 -21.48 12.38
C VAL A 57 6.32 -21.65 13.83
N ASP A 58 6.43 -22.90 14.28
CA ASP A 58 6.99 -23.22 15.60
C ASP A 58 8.49 -22.86 15.65
N SER A 59 8.92 -22.21 16.73
CA SER A 59 10.27 -21.60 16.82
C SER A 59 11.40 -22.62 16.88
N GLU A 60 11.15 -23.82 17.40
CA GLU A 60 12.12 -24.91 17.51
C GLU A 60 12.12 -25.76 16.22
N THR A 61 10.96 -26.29 15.85
CA THR A 61 10.82 -27.26 14.77
C THR A 61 10.69 -26.64 13.38
N HIS A 62 10.45 -25.32 13.29
CA HIS A 62 10.20 -24.58 12.05
C HIS A 62 9.03 -25.16 11.22
N ARG A 63 8.14 -25.92 11.85
CA ARG A 63 6.95 -26.47 11.20
C ARG A 63 5.83 -25.44 11.21
N PRO A 64 5.03 -25.34 10.14
CA PRO A 64 3.88 -24.44 10.11
C PRO A 64 2.91 -24.80 11.24
N VAL A 65 2.58 -23.81 12.08
CA VAL A 65 1.51 -23.92 13.09
C VAL A 65 0.19 -23.39 12.54
N GLU A 66 0.26 -22.53 11.53
CA GLU A 66 -0.87 -22.03 10.75
C GLU A 66 -0.62 -22.24 9.24
N PRO A 67 -1.68 -22.36 8.43
CA PRO A 67 -1.53 -22.32 6.97
C PRO A 67 -1.02 -20.95 6.52
N GLU A 68 -0.31 -20.92 5.38
CA GLU A 68 0.06 -19.66 4.73
C GLU A 68 -1.21 -18.89 4.36
N SER A 69 -1.24 -17.59 4.67
CA SER A 69 -2.38 -16.71 4.42
C SER A 69 -1.96 -15.50 3.61
N GLU A 70 -2.73 -15.18 2.56
CA GLU A 70 -2.50 -14.03 1.70
C GLU A 70 -3.29 -12.81 2.17
N PHE A 71 -2.66 -11.64 2.18
CA PHE A 71 -3.26 -10.38 2.57
C PHE A 71 -2.74 -9.21 1.73
N VAL A 72 -3.49 -8.11 1.73
CA VAL A 72 -3.18 -6.93 0.92
C VAL A 72 -2.86 -5.74 1.82
N VAL A 73 -1.70 -5.12 1.60
CA VAL A 73 -1.37 -3.82 2.19
C VAL A 73 -1.77 -2.73 1.21
N LYS A 74 -2.70 -1.87 1.64
CA LYS A 74 -3.17 -0.72 0.87
C LYS A 74 -2.43 0.55 1.30
N VAL A 75 -1.79 1.22 0.34
CA VAL A 75 -1.20 2.54 0.58
C VAL A 75 -2.33 3.57 0.64
N GLN A 76 -2.47 4.22 1.80
CA GLN A 76 -3.51 5.23 1.98
C GLN A 76 -3.09 6.52 1.27
N ASP A 77 -4.01 7.07 0.48
CA ASP A 77 -3.83 8.38 -0.15
C ASP A 77 -3.76 9.45 0.92
N ILE A 78 -2.66 10.19 0.93
CA ILE A 78 -2.67 11.57 1.43
C ILE A 78 -2.94 12.44 0.21
N ASN A 79 -3.79 13.47 0.34
CA ASN A 79 -4.09 14.40 -0.75
C ASN A 79 -2.90 15.33 -1.02
N ASP A 80 -1.80 14.75 -1.50
CA ASP A 80 -0.50 15.38 -1.80
C ASP A 80 -0.27 15.47 -3.33
N ASN A 81 -1.30 15.14 -4.12
CA ASN A 81 -1.29 15.33 -5.56
C ASN A 81 -1.85 16.70 -5.91
N GLU A 82 -0.96 17.66 -6.14
CA GLU A 82 -1.34 18.93 -6.75
C GLU A 82 -1.95 18.71 -8.16
N PRO A 83 -3.01 19.46 -8.54
CA PRO A 83 -3.60 19.33 -9.86
C PRO A 83 -2.57 19.62 -10.95
N LYS A 84 -2.24 18.61 -11.75
CA LYS A 84 -1.35 18.76 -12.92
C LYS A 84 -2.18 18.97 -14.17
N PHE A 85 -1.81 20.00 -14.92
CA PHE A 85 -2.36 20.30 -16.24
C PHE A 85 -1.41 19.75 -17.31
N PRO A 86 -1.65 18.56 -17.86
CA PRO A 86 -0.66 17.85 -18.68
C PRO A 86 -0.35 18.56 -20.01
N ASN A 87 -1.22 19.45 -20.48
CA ASN A 87 -1.12 20.08 -21.79
C ASN A 87 -1.04 21.62 -21.71
N GLY A 88 -0.53 22.15 -20.59
CA GLY A 88 -0.32 23.60 -20.43
C GLY A 88 0.84 24.13 -21.30
N PRO A 89 0.79 25.39 -21.78
CA PRO A 89 -0.26 26.38 -21.55
C PRO A 89 -1.49 26.17 -22.46
N TYR A 90 -2.68 26.42 -21.93
CA TYR A 90 -3.93 26.42 -22.72
C TYR A 90 -4.25 27.84 -23.20
N THR A 91 -4.46 27.99 -24.50
CA THR A 91 -4.98 29.22 -25.11
C THR A 91 -6.34 28.93 -25.71
N ALA A 92 -7.32 29.77 -25.43
CA ALA A 92 -8.62 29.76 -26.08
C ALA A 92 -9.03 31.18 -26.49
N GLY A 93 -9.97 31.26 -27.43
CA GLY A 93 -10.45 32.51 -28.00
C GLY A 93 -11.96 32.44 -28.24
N VAL A 94 -12.70 33.22 -27.47
CA VAL A 94 -14.15 33.39 -27.60
C VAL A 94 -14.48 34.55 -28.54
N SER A 95 -15.55 34.41 -29.30
CA SER A 95 -16.09 35.50 -30.10
C SER A 95 -16.80 36.53 -29.20
N GLU A 96 -16.59 37.82 -29.45
CA GLU A 96 -17.23 38.91 -28.70
C GLU A 96 -18.78 38.89 -28.78
N MET A 97 -19.34 38.19 -29.78
CA MET A 97 -20.79 38.03 -29.95
C MET A 97 -21.35 36.73 -29.34
N SER A 98 -20.56 36.01 -28.54
CA SER A 98 -21.02 34.78 -27.90
C SER A 98 -22.08 35.07 -26.81
N PRO A 99 -23.25 34.38 -26.85
CA PRO A 99 -24.26 34.52 -25.81
C PRO A 99 -23.75 34.01 -24.45
N LEU A 100 -24.38 34.46 -23.36
CA LEU A 100 -24.08 34.01 -22.00
C LEU A 100 -24.11 32.46 -21.93
N GLY A 101 -22.99 31.85 -21.53
CA GLY A 101 -22.83 30.39 -21.49
C GLY A 101 -21.94 29.80 -22.58
N GLY A 102 -21.29 30.61 -23.42
CA GLY A 102 -20.23 30.16 -24.32
C GLY A 102 -19.07 29.51 -23.55
N THR A 103 -19.02 28.18 -23.55
CA THR A 103 -17.95 27.41 -22.92
C THR A 103 -16.62 27.65 -23.64
N GLU A 104 -15.68 28.29 -22.95
CA GLU A 104 -14.25 28.17 -23.26
C GLU A 104 -13.60 27.23 -22.25
N LEU A 105 -12.89 26.23 -22.80
CA LEU A 105 -12.04 25.24 -22.13
C LEU A 105 -12.63 24.55 -20.90
N ARG A 106 -13.19 23.37 -21.13
CA ARG A 106 -13.47 22.40 -20.08
C ARG A 106 -12.35 21.36 -20.07
N SER A 107 -11.46 21.42 -19.07
CA SER A 107 -10.50 20.33 -18.81
C SER A 107 -11.30 19.06 -18.47
N LYS A 108 -11.06 17.98 -19.21
CA LYS A 108 -11.49 16.63 -18.84
C LYS A 108 -10.55 16.04 -17.81
#